data_AF-A0A4R3K660-F1
#
_entry.id   AF-A0A4R3K660-F1
#
_cell.length_a   1.000
_cell.length_b   1.000
_cell.length_c   1.000
_cell.angle_alpha   90.00
_cell.angle_beta   90.00
_cell.angle_gamma   90.00
#
_symmetry.space_group_name_H-M   'P 1'
#
loop_
_entity.id
_entity.type
_entity.pdbx_description
1 polymer ?
#
loop_
_entity_poly.entity_id
_entity_poly.type
_entity_poly.pdbx_seq_one_letter_code
_entity_poly.pdbx_strand_id
1 'polypeptide(L)'
;MSNEKTPVPQEAEPQPGQAALPLKLDVTARLIEPKGNLVGFASLKLNDCFVIDDFKILQNDKGIFVGMPSKPDKTSKTGYRDTSRPITKEFRAELTEAVTAAYHAELEKLQTRAAAIASPEKQSIPKQLAEGAKQAAQENAARSTTAKASKAQNAER
;
A
#
# COMPACT_ATOMS: atom_id res chain seq x y z
N MET A 1 69.94 -24.37 19.94
CA MET A 1 68.68 -24.94 20.46
C MET A 1 67.62 -23.85 20.41
N SER A 2 66.61 -24.12 19.59
CA SER A 2 65.24 -23.59 19.57
C SER A 2 64.98 -22.16 20.03
N ASN A 3 64.84 -21.27 19.04
CA ASN A 3 64.05 -20.05 19.15
C ASN A 3 62.57 -20.47 18.96
N GLU A 4 61.76 -20.50 20.03
CA GLU A 4 60.31 -20.66 19.90
C GLU A 4 59.65 -19.29 20.03
N LYS A 5 59.58 -18.61 18.88
CA LYS A 5 58.75 -17.43 18.69
C LYS A 5 57.33 -17.93 18.51
N THR A 6 56.54 -17.97 19.58
CA THR A 6 55.10 -18.15 19.51
C THR A 6 54.50 -16.93 18.80
N PRO A 7 53.83 -17.06 17.64
CA PRO A 7 52.98 -16.01 17.14
C PRO A 7 51.64 -16.13 17.86
N VAL A 8 51.29 -15.06 18.57
CA VAL A 8 49.94 -14.79 19.08
C VAL A 8 48.94 -15.00 17.93
N PRO A 9 47.78 -15.66 18.14
CA PRO A 9 46.73 -15.69 17.14
C PRO A 9 46.27 -14.24 16.90
N GLN A 10 46.58 -13.72 15.71
CA GLN A 10 46.04 -12.46 15.23
C GLN A 10 44.52 -12.58 15.21
N GLU A 11 43.88 -11.85 16.13
CA GLU A 11 42.54 -11.32 15.94
C GLU A 11 42.49 -10.74 14.52
N ALA A 12 41.67 -11.35 13.67
CA ALA A 12 41.45 -10.87 12.31
C ALA A 12 40.76 -9.51 12.39
N GLU A 13 41.56 -8.45 12.32
CA GLU A 13 41.08 -7.09 12.09
C GLU A 13 40.20 -7.10 10.82
N PRO A 14 38.96 -6.57 10.89
CA PRO A 14 38.13 -6.45 9.70
C PRO A 14 38.76 -5.42 8.76
N GLN A 15 39.17 -5.89 7.58
CA GLN A 15 39.75 -5.10 6.49
C GLN A 15 38.86 -3.88 6.16
N PRO A 16 39.36 -2.64 6.21
CA PRO A 16 38.63 -1.45 5.80
C PRO A 16 38.70 -1.33 4.28
N GLY A 17 37.70 -1.87 3.55
CA GLY A 17 37.75 -1.80 2.09
C GLY A 17 36.66 -2.49 1.27
N GLN A 18 35.68 -3.15 1.87
CA GLN A 18 34.47 -3.50 1.14
C GLN A 18 33.47 -2.35 1.32
N ALA A 19 33.42 -1.45 0.34
CA ALA A 19 32.26 -0.62 0.14
C ALA A 19 31.06 -1.57 -0.04
N ALA A 20 30.31 -1.79 1.04
CA ALA A 20 29.01 -2.42 0.97
C ALA A 20 28.19 -1.53 0.04
N LEU A 21 28.03 -1.97 -1.22
CA LEU A 21 27.14 -1.32 -2.15
C LEU A 21 25.80 -1.12 -1.42
N PRO A 22 25.21 0.09 -1.43
CA PRO A 22 23.98 0.34 -0.72
C PRO A 22 22.95 -0.69 -1.18
N LEU A 23 22.55 -1.59 -0.27
CA LEU A 23 21.59 -2.63 -0.57
C LEU A 23 20.27 -1.94 -0.86
N LYS A 24 19.84 -1.96 -2.13
CA LYS A 24 18.54 -1.42 -2.50
C LYS A 24 17.48 -2.38 -1.99
N LEU A 25 16.77 -1.95 -0.96
CA LEU A 25 15.72 -2.70 -0.29
C LEU A 25 14.37 -2.20 -0.77
N ASP A 26 13.66 -3.01 -1.54
CA ASP A 26 12.31 -2.70 -1.98
C ASP A 26 11.33 -3.66 -1.28
N VAL A 27 10.31 -3.10 -0.63
CA VAL A 27 9.35 -3.87 0.15
C VAL A 27 7.97 -3.64 -0.38
N THR A 28 7.30 -4.73 -0.75
CA THR A 28 5.89 -4.71 -1.14
C THR A 28 5.05 -5.33 -0.04
N ALA A 29 4.08 -4.59 0.47
CA ALA A 29 3.10 -5.09 1.42
C ALA A 29 1.81 -5.49 0.71
N ARG A 30 1.25 -6.64 1.09
CA ARG A 30 -0.05 -7.15 0.65
C ARG A 30 -0.94 -7.28 1.88
N LEU A 31 -1.94 -6.41 1.98
CA LEU A 31 -2.91 -6.48 3.05
C LEU A 31 -3.91 -7.60 2.82
N ILE A 32 -4.29 -8.25 3.90
CA ILE A 32 -5.33 -9.27 3.90
C ILE A 32 -6.40 -8.90 4.94
N GLU A 33 -7.54 -9.59 4.90
CA GLU A 33 -8.48 -9.50 6.00
C GLU A 33 -7.80 -9.96 7.30
N PRO A 34 -7.85 -9.16 8.37
CA PRO A 34 -7.14 -9.46 9.60
C PRO A 34 -7.67 -10.77 10.20
N LYS A 35 -6.79 -11.78 10.26
CA LYS A 35 -7.10 -13.10 10.82
C LYS A 35 -6.38 -13.26 12.15
N GLY A 36 -7.05 -12.84 13.22
CA GLY A 36 -6.44 -12.71 14.54
C GLY A 36 -5.35 -11.64 14.50
N ASN A 37 -4.10 -12.03 14.76
CA ASN A 37 -2.98 -11.09 14.79
C ASN A 37 -2.36 -10.87 13.41
N LEU A 38 -2.69 -11.66 12.39
CA LEU A 38 -2.11 -11.52 11.06
C LEU A 38 -2.93 -10.52 10.23
N VAL A 39 -2.29 -9.43 9.79
CA VAL A 39 -2.94 -8.34 9.03
C VAL A 39 -2.48 -8.26 7.58
N GLY A 40 -1.37 -8.93 7.24
CA GLY A 40 -0.81 -8.85 5.90
C GLY A 40 0.36 -9.80 5.68
N PHE A 41 0.80 -9.83 4.43
CA PHE A 41 2.07 -10.43 4.04
C PHE A 41 2.94 -9.37 3.38
N ALA A 42 4.26 -9.47 3.54
CA ALA A 42 5.23 -8.65 2.81
C ALA A 42 6.16 -9.54 1.98
N SER A 43 6.63 -8.97 0.88
CA SER A 43 7.68 -9.52 0.05
C SER A 43 8.83 -8.54 0.04
N LEU A 44 10.04 -9.04 0.26
CA LEU A 44 11.27 -8.27 0.30
C LEU A 44 12.07 -8.52 -0.97
N LYS A 45 12.40 -7.48 -1.71
CA LYS A 45 13.27 -7.53 -2.88
C LYS A 45 14.61 -6.86 -2.57
N LEU A 46 15.68 -7.61 -2.73
CA LEU A 46 17.06 -7.20 -2.50
C LEU A 46 17.74 -6.96 -3.84
N ASN A 47 18.23 -5.74 -4.07
CA ASN A 47 18.99 -5.33 -5.26
C ASN A 47 18.33 -5.72 -6.58
N ASP A 48 16.99 -5.75 -6.61
CA ASP A 48 16.21 -6.19 -7.75
C ASP A 48 16.53 -7.62 -8.27
N CYS A 49 17.39 -8.39 -7.59
CA CYS A 49 17.92 -9.68 -8.05
C CYS A 49 17.49 -10.87 -7.19
N PHE A 50 17.04 -10.61 -5.97
CA PHE A 50 16.60 -11.65 -5.04
C PHE A 50 15.30 -11.23 -4.37
N VAL A 51 14.33 -12.13 -4.30
CA VAL A 51 13.07 -11.89 -3.60
C VAL A 51 12.88 -12.93 -2.52
N ILE A 52 12.38 -12.47 -1.37
CA ILE A 52 11.98 -13.30 -0.25
C ILE A 52 10.50 -13.00 0.01
N ASP A 53 9.67 -14.00 -0.24
CA ASP A 53 8.24 -13.95 0.04
C ASP A 53 7.91 -14.48 1.44
N ASP A 54 6.64 -14.33 1.82
CA ASP A 54 6.04 -14.87 3.05
C ASP A 54 6.45 -14.20 4.38
N PHE A 55 6.89 -12.93 4.35
CA PHE A 55 6.96 -12.17 5.60
C PHE A 55 5.56 -11.95 6.14
N LYS A 56 5.33 -12.26 7.40
CA LYS A 56 4.02 -12.10 8.05
C LYS A 56 3.98 -10.75 8.73
N ILE A 57 3.01 -9.91 8.39
CA ILE A 57 2.77 -8.66 9.10
C ILE A 57 1.74 -8.97 10.18
N LEU A 58 2.18 -8.90 11.44
CA LEU A 58 1.33 -9.11 12.60
C LEU A 58 1.05 -7.79 13.31
N GLN A 59 -0.16 -7.60 13.81
CA GLN A 59 -0.53 -6.45 14.63
C GLN A 59 -0.93 -6.95 16.02
N ASN A 60 -0.32 -6.37 17.05
CA ASN A 60 -0.64 -6.58 18.46
C ASN A 60 -0.90 -5.22 19.13
N ASP A 61 -1.32 -5.22 20.40
CA ASP A 61 -1.54 -3.97 21.17
C ASP A 61 -0.29 -3.08 21.28
N LYS A 62 0.90 -3.70 21.20
CA LYS A 62 2.20 -3.01 21.26
C LYS A 62 2.67 -2.45 19.90
N GLY A 63 1.91 -2.67 18.82
CA GLY A 63 2.25 -2.23 17.47
C GLY A 63 2.40 -3.37 16.46
N ILE A 64 2.97 -3.03 15.31
CA ILE A 64 3.16 -3.92 14.17
C ILE A 64 4.48 -4.68 14.31
N PHE A 65 4.44 -5.99 14.06
CA PHE A 65 5.56 -6.90 14.11
C PHE A 65 5.71 -7.65 12.80
N VAL A 66 6.95 -7.84 12.37
CA VAL A 66 7.29 -8.64 11.19
C VAL A 66 7.70 -10.03 11.63
N GLY A 67 6.89 -11.03 11.27
CA GLY A 67 7.20 -12.43 11.37
C GLY A 67 8.06 -12.87 10.18
N MET A 68 9.15 -13.58 10.46
CA MET A 68 10.02 -14.13 9.42
C MET A 68 9.28 -15.21 8.62
N PRO A 69 9.60 -15.38 7.34
CA PRO A 69 9.03 -16.44 6.53
C PRO A 69 9.45 -17.79 7.09
N SER A 70 8.48 -18.69 7.21
CA SER A 70 8.68 -20.00 7.82
C SER A 70 7.94 -21.08 7.05
N LYS A 71 8.58 -22.24 6.94
CA LYS A 71 8.00 -23.44 6.31
C LYS A 71 7.75 -24.52 7.35
N PRO A 72 6.69 -25.33 7.16
CA PRO A 72 6.46 -26.49 8.00
C PRO A 72 7.60 -27.49 7.82
N ASP A 73 8.17 -27.92 8.94
CA ASP A 73 9.27 -28.86 8.98
C ASP A 73 8.99 -29.89 10.07
N LYS A 74 8.66 -31.11 9.62
CA LYS A 74 8.32 -32.23 10.51
C LYS A 74 9.50 -32.70 11.37
N THR A 75 10.72 -32.31 11.00
CA THR A 75 11.95 -32.67 11.71
C THR A 75 12.31 -31.66 12.80
N SER A 76 11.76 -30.45 12.72
CA SER A 76 11.96 -29.40 13.72
C SER A 76 11.12 -29.67 14.97
N LYS A 77 11.69 -29.43 16.16
CA LYS A 77 11.01 -29.60 17.45
C LYS A 77 9.70 -28.81 17.55
N THR A 78 9.60 -27.68 16.83
CA THR A 78 8.42 -26.81 16.79
C THR A 78 7.50 -27.09 15.60
N GLY A 79 7.86 -28.02 14.71
CA GLY A 79 7.14 -28.28 13.47
C GLY A 79 7.33 -27.22 12.38
N TYR A 80 8.13 -26.18 12.62
CA TYR A 80 8.40 -25.09 11.68
C TYR A 80 9.88 -24.69 11.69
N ARG A 81 10.35 -24.19 10.54
CA ARG A 81 11.69 -23.64 10.37
C ARG A 81 11.63 -22.36 9.55
N ASP A 82 12.27 -21.31 10.04
CA ASP A 82 12.38 -20.05 9.28
C ASP A 82 13.27 -20.28 8.06
N THR A 83 12.80 -19.80 6.91
CA THR A 83 13.50 -19.94 5.63
C THR A 83 14.55 -18.86 5.45
N SER A 84 14.30 -17.65 5.93
CA SER A 84 15.23 -16.53 5.89
C SER A 84 15.30 -15.81 7.22
N ARG A 85 16.51 -15.50 7.67
CA ARG A 85 16.74 -14.73 8.89
C ARG A 85 17.84 -13.68 8.65
N PRO A 86 17.63 -12.42 9.08
CA PRO A 86 18.69 -11.42 9.06
C PRO A 86 19.79 -11.81 10.06
N ILE A 87 21.05 -11.67 9.66
CA ILE A 87 22.20 -11.99 10.51
C ILE A 87 22.52 -10.82 11.45
N THR A 88 22.48 -9.59 10.91
CA THR A 88 22.81 -8.37 11.66
C THR A 88 21.57 -7.75 12.29
N LYS A 89 21.75 -7.16 13.48
CA LYS A 89 20.67 -6.44 14.18
C LYS A 89 20.23 -5.19 13.42
N GLU A 90 21.16 -4.51 12.77
CA GLU A 90 20.93 -3.31 11.97
C GLU A 90 19.98 -3.59 10.80
N PHE A 91 20.31 -4.61 9.99
CA PHE A 91 19.46 -5.00 8.87
C PHE A 91 18.08 -5.51 9.33
N ARG A 92 18.02 -6.17 10.50
CA ARG A 92 16.72 -6.55 11.09
C ARG A 92 15.86 -5.32 11.43
N ALA A 93 16.46 -4.26 11.96
CA ALA A 93 15.74 -3.03 12.27
C ALA A 93 15.28 -2.34 10.99
N GLU A 94 16.17 -2.17 10.02
CA GLU A 94 15.89 -1.57 8.72
C GLU A 94 14.77 -2.32 7.98
N LEU A 95 14.82 -3.65 7.95
CA LEU A 95 13.76 -4.48 7.37
C LEU A 95 12.42 -4.28 8.07
N THR A 96 12.43 -4.21 9.41
CA THR A 96 11.20 -4.00 10.19
C THR A 96 10.59 -2.64 9.89
N GLU A 97 11.43 -1.60 9.82
CA GLU A 97 11.02 -0.25 9.47
C GLU A 97 10.46 -0.18 8.04
N ALA A 98 11.18 -0.74 7.06
CA ALA A 98 10.76 -0.74 5.66
C ALA A 98 9.43 -1.46 5.44
N VAL A 99 9.22 -2.61 6.10
CA VAL A 99 7.94 -3.34 6.05
C VAL A 99 6.81 -2.54 6.71
N THR A 100 7.09 -1.87 7.82
CA THR A 100 6.09 -1.04 8.52
C THR A 100 5.70 0.16 7.67
N ALA A 101 6.67 0.83 7.04
CA ALA A 101 6.44 1.93 6.11
C ALA A 101 5.63 1.48 4.88
N ALA A 102 5.99 0.35 4.27
CA ALA A 102 5.26 -0.21 3.13
C ALA A 102 3.80 -0.56 3.49
N TYR A 103 3.57 -1.10 4.69
CA TYR A 103 2.23 -1.40 5.19
C TYR A 103 1.39 -0.13 5.39
N HIS A 104 1.94 0.92 5.99
CA HIS A 104 1.24 2.20 6.15
C HIS A 104 0.92 2.87 4.81
N ALA A 105 1.87 2.86 3.87
CA ALA A 105 1.67 3.41 2.53
C ALA A 105 0.53 2.68 1.80
N GLU A 106 0.45 1.36 1.93
CA GLU A 106 -0.60 0.57 1.29
C GLU A 106 -1.97 0.76 1.97
N LEU A 107 -2.00 0.95 3.30
CA LEU A 107 -3.22 1.35 4.02
C LEU A 107 -3.74 2.70 3.53
N GLU A 108 -2.87 3.70 3.39
CA GLU A 108 -3.25 5.03 2.92
C GLU A 108 -3.80 4.96 1.48
N LYS A 109 -3.15 4.23 0.58
CA LYS A 109 -3.65 4.01 -0.78
C LYS A 109 -5.02 3.33 -0.79
N LEU A 110 -5.25 2.34 0.07
CA LEU A 110 -6.57 1.69 0.19
C LEU A 110 -7.64 2.68 0.64
N GLN A 111 -7.32 3.57 1.59
CA GLN A 111 -8.22 4.62 2.05
C GLN A 111 -8.52 5.64 0.94
N THR A 112 -7.51 6.12 0.22
CA THR A 112 -7.71 7.02 -0.92
C THR A 112 -8.55 6.38 -2.01
N ARG A 113 -8.31 5.10 -2.31
CA ARG A 113 -9.10 4.36 -3.30
C ARG A 113 -10.56 4.20 -2.85
N ALA A 114 -10.80 3.89 -1.58
CA ALA A 114 -12.15 3.83 -1.02
C ALA A 114 -12.86 5.20 -1.08
N ALA A 115 -12.15 6.28 -0.76
CA ALA A 115 -12.70 7.65 -0.83
C ALA A 115 -12.98 8.10 -2.28
N ALA A 116 -12.12 7.71 -3.23
CA ALA A 116 -12.31 7.98 -4.65
C ALA A 116 -13.49 7.20 -5.24
N ILE A 117 -13.76 5.98 -4.76
CA ILE A 117 -14.92 5.18 -5.18
C ILE A 117 -16.21 5.66 -4.49
N ALA A 118 -16.15 6.27 -3.31
CA ALA A 118 -17.30 6.86 -2.63
C ALA A 118 -17.74 8.22 -3.22
N SER A 119 -16.90 8.86 -4.06
CA SER A 119 -17.12 10.22 -4.59
C SER A 119 -17.70 10.36 -6.02
N PRO A 120 -17.88 9.35 -6.90
CA PRO A 120 -18.33 9.60 -8.27
C PRO A 120 -19.87 9.61 -8.46
N GLU A 121 -20.68 9.19 -7.49
CA GLU A 121 -22.12 9.00 -7.73
C GLU A 121 -23.04 10.19 -7.42
N LYS A 122 -22.62 11.22 -6.68
CA LYS A 122 -23.56 12.27 -6.20
C LYS A 122 -23.64 13.55 -7.01
N GLN A 123 -22.83 13.76 -8.05
CA GLN A 123 -22.75 15.09 -8.68
C GLN A 123 -23.33 15.21 -10.10
N SER A 124 -23.60 14.12 -10.82
CA SER A 124 -23.91 14.23 -12.25
C SER A 124 -25.41 14.19 -12.58
N ILE A 125 -26.18 13.31 -11.93
CA ILE A 125 -27.56 13.01 -12.38
C ILE A 125 -28.63 14.00 -11.86
N PRO A 126 -28.69 14.34 -10.55
CA PRO A 126 -29.77 15.22 -10.06
C PRO A 126 -29.60 16.68 -10.47
N LYS A 127 -28.36 17.15 -10.70
CA LYS A 127 -28.09 18.52 -11.16
C LYS A 127 -28.52 18.74 -12.60
N GLN A 128 -28.25 17.78 -13.50
CA GLN A 128 -28.64 17.88 -14.92
C GLN A 128 -30.16 17.82 -15.11
N LEU A 129 -30.87 17.01 -14.30
CA LEU A 129 -32.34 16.96 -14.33
C LEU A 129 -32.98 18.27 -13.84
N ALA A 130 -32.44 18.87 -12.78
CA ALA A 130 -32.97 20.12 -12.24
C ALA A 130 -32.74 21.32 -13.18
N GLU A 131 -31.63 21.33 -13.90
CA GLU A 131 -31.32 22.37 -14.88
C GLU A 131 -32.16 22.23 -16.16
N GLY A 132 -32.35 21.00 -16.66
CA GLY A 132 -33.24 20.71 -17.79
C GLY A 132 -34.71 21.04 -17.52
N ALA A 133 -35.20 20.78 -16.30
CA ALA A 133 -36.58 21.14 -15.92
C ALA A 133 -36.80 22.66 -15.86
N LYS A 134 -35.78 23.43 -15.43
CA LYS A 134 -35.84 24.90 -15.41
C LYS A 134 -35.82 25.48 -16.82
N GLN A 135 -35.01 24.93 -17.73
CA GLN A 135 -34.95 25.38 -19.12
C GLN A 135 -36.24 25.07 -19.89
N ALA A 136 -36.81 23.87 -19.70
CA ALA A 136 -38.08 23.50 -20.31
C ALA A 136 -39.26 24.38 -19.82
N ALA A 137 -39.26 24.77 -18.55
CA ALA A 137 -40.28 25.69 -18.01
C ALA A 137 -40.17 27.10 -18.61
N GLN A 138 -38.95 27.60 -18.82
CA GLN A 138 -38.71 28.91 -19.43
C GLN A 138 -39.07 28.93 -20.92
N GLU A 139 -38.76 27.88 -21.67
CA GLU A 139 -39.10 27.79 -23.10
C GLU A 139 -40.62 27.69 -23.33
N ASN A 140 -41.33 26.95 -22.46
CA ASN A 140 -42.79 26.80 -22.56
C ASN A 140 -43.54 28.08 -22.14
N ALA A 141 -42.99 28.84 -21.19
CA ALA A 141 -43.51 30.16 -20.82
C ALA A 141 -43.35 31.19 -21.97
N ALA A 142 -42.24 31.14 -22.71
CA ALA A 142 -42.01 32.03 -23.86
C ALA A 142 -42.98 31.75 -25.02
N ARG A 143 -43.24 30.47 -25.36
CA ARG A 143 -44.23 30.10 -26.41
C ARG A 143 -45.67 30.51 -26.08
N SER A 144 -46.04 30.51 -24.80
CA SER A 144 -47.37 30.92 -24.33
C SER A 144 -47.65 32.41 -24.57
N THR A 145 -46.65 33.27 -24.45
CA THR A 145 -46.80 34.72 -24.64
C THR A 145 -46.95 35.14 -26.11
N THR A 146 -46.36 34.40 -27.05
CA THR A 146 -46.47 34.70 -28.49
C THR A 146 -47.82 34.24 -29.09
N ALA A 147 -48.46 33.20 -28.52
CA ALA A 147 -49.74 32.67 -29.00
C ALA A 147 -50.96 33.54 -28.63
N LYS A 148 -50.85 34.47 -27.66
CA LYS A 148 -51.94 35.37 -27.27
C LYS A 148 -51.93 36.71 -28.03
N ALA A 149 -50.87 37.04 -28.75
CA ALA A 149 -50.78 38.25 -29.57
C ALA A 149 -51.36 38.07 -31.00
N SER A 150 -51.43 36.84 -31.53
CA SER A 150 -51.91 36.58 -32.89
C SER A 150 -53.43 36.35 -33.01
N LYS A 151 -54.18 36.30 -31.89
CA LYS A 151 -55.64 36.09 -31.92
C LYS A 151 -56.49 37.37 -31.84
N ALA A 152 -55.88 38.55 -31.75
CA ALA A 152 -56.57 39.84 -31.76
C ALA A 152 -56.60 40.53 -33.13
N GLN A 153 -55.95 39.98 -34.16
CA GLN A 153 -55.82 40.62 -35.47
C GLN A 153 -56.62 39.95 -36.60
N ASN A 154 -57.56 39.05 -36.27
CA ASN A 154 -58.47 38.46 -37.25
C ASN A 154 -59.92 38.51 -36.74
N ALA A 155 -60.42 39.73 -36.53
CA ALA A 155 -61.82 40.01 -36.26
C ALA A 155 -62.19 41.39 -36.82
N GLU A 156 -61.81 41.69 -38.07
CA GLU A 156 -62.45 42.75 -38.85
C GLU A 156 -62.20 42.52 -40.35
N ARG A 157 -63.09 41.74 -40.97
CA ARG A 157 -63.44 41.82 -42.39
C ARG A 157 -64.86 41.30 -42.58
#